data_AF-A0AA38GKH0-F1
#
_entry.id   AF-A0AA38GKH0-F1
#
_cell.length_a   1.000
_cell.length_b   1.000
_cell.length_c   1.000
_cell.angle_alpha   90.00
_cell.angle_beta   90.00
_cell.angle_gamma   90.00
#
_symmetry.space_group_name_H-M   'P 1'
#
loop_
_entity.id
_entity.type
_entity.pdbx_description
1 polymer ?
#
loop_
_entity_poly.entity_id
_entity_poly.type
_entity_poly.pdbx_seq_one_letter_code
_entity_poly.pdbx_strand_id
1 'polypeptide(L)' 'MLKKEKTFSSTSKGREGFEAIKTGISKAATLANPNFDRDFTMYALTGDEIISAILTQ' A
#
# COMPACT_ATOMS: atom_id res chain seq x y z
N MET A 1 18.20 9.02 10.12
CA MET A 1 19.25 7.98 10.20
C MET A 1 18.57 6.63 10.36
N LEU A 2 18.74 5.70 9.41
CA LEU A 2 18.29 4.32 9.57
C LEU A 2 19.14 3.68 10.69
N LYS A 3 18.48 3.15 11.73
CA LYS A 3 19.15 2.49 12.86
C LYS A 3 20.01 1.36 12.31
N LYS A 4 21.33 1.55 12.33
CA LYS A 4 22.31 0.48 12.11
C LYS A 4 22.12 -0.55 13.21
N GLU A 5 22.23 -1.83 12.82
CA GLU A 5 22.30 -3.01 13.68
C GLU A 5 20.95 -3.59 14.15
N LYS A 6 20.14 -4.01 13.17
CA LYS A 6 19.58 -5.36 13.23
C LYS A 6 20.06 -6.09 11.99
N THR A 7 20.64 -7.27 12.16
CA THR A 7 20.91 -8.19 11.04
C THR A 7 19.55 -8.45 10.39
N PHE A 8 19.31 -7.85 9.22
CA PHE A 8 18.06 -8.02 8.51
C PHE A 8 18.10 -9.41 7.88
N SER A 9 17.64 -10.42 8.63
CA SER A 9 17.53 -11.77 8.09
C SER A 9 16.44 -11.78 7.04
N SER A 10 16.81 -12.06 5.78
CA SER A 10 15.84 -12.26 4.71
C SER A 10 14.99 -13.48 5.03
N THR A 11 13.75 -13.25 5.48
CA THR A 11 12.75 -14.30 5.70
C THR A 11 11.95 -14.53 4.42
N SER A 12 11.35 -15.71 4.26
CA SER A 12 10.44 -15.98 3.14
C SER A 12 9.32 -14.96 3.05
N LYS A 13 8.64 -14.69 4.17
CA LYS A 13 7.59 -13.66 4.28
C LYS A 13 8.08 -12.26 3.93
N GLY A 14 9.28 -11.89 4.37
CA GLY A 14 9.87 -10.60 4.04
C GLY A 14 10.15 -10.46 2.54
N ARG A 15 10.60 -11.54 1.89
CA ARG A 15 10.83 -11.56 0.44
C ARG A 15 9.52 -11.49 -0.34
N GLU A 16 8.50 -12.24 0.08
CA GLU A 16 7.16 -12.18 -0.50
C GLU A 16 6.57 -10.77 -0.42
N GLY A 17 6.63 -10.13 0.75
CA GLY A 17 6.19 -8.75 0.92
C GLY A 17 6.96 -7.78 0.02
N PHE A 18 8.27 -7.94 -0.10
CA PHE A 18 9.09 -7.12 -0.99
C PHE A 18 8.72 -7.29 -2.48
N GLU A 19 8.51 -8.53 -2.94
CA GLU A 19 8.06 -8.79 -4.32
C GLU A 19 6.65 -8.24 -4.58
N ALA A 20 5.75 -8.32 -3.59
CA ALA A 20 4.42 -7.75 -3.67
C ALA A 20 4.46 -6.22 -3.82
N ILE A 21 5.30 -5.54 -3.05
CA ILE A 21 5.50 -4.08 -3.15
C ILE A 21 6.05 -3.71 -4.52
N LYS A 22 7.09 -4.40 -5.01
CA LYS A 22 7.64 -4.14 -6.35
C LYS A 22 6.57 -4.29 -7.44
N THR A 23 5.75 -5.33 -7.33
CA THR A 23 4.65 -5.59 -8.27
C THR A 23 3.55 -4.52 -8.18
N GLY A 24 3.22 -4.05 -6.98
CA GLY A 24 2.25 -2.97 -6.78
C GLY A 24 2.73 -1.66 -7.42
N ILE A 25 4.00 -1.32 -7.28
CA ILE A 25 4.59 -0.12 -7.89
C ILE A 25 4.64 -0.23 -9.42
N SER A 26 5.07 -1.38 -9.95
CA SER A 26 5.18 -1.57 -11.41
C SER A 26 3.84 -1.59 -12.14
N LYS A 27 2.75 -1.89 -11.42
CA LYS A 27 1.37 -1.89 -11.92
C LYS A 27 0.53 -0.74 -11.36
N ALA A 28 1.16 0.31 -10.85
CA ALA A 28 0.45 1.43 -10.25
C ALA A 28 -0.50 2.09 -11.27
N ALA A 29 -1.76 2.25 -10.88
CA ALA A 29 -2.76 2.92 -11.71
C ALA A 29 -2.52 4.44 -11.76
N THR A 30 -2.95 5.09 -12.84
CA THR A 30 -3.02 6.54 -12.91
C THR A 30 -4.11 7.05 -11.96
N LEU A 31 -3.77 7.98 -11.08
CA LEU A 31 -4.74 8.65 -10.21
C LEU A 31 -5.21 9.94 -10.87
N ALA A 32 -6.52 10.15 -10.91
CA ALA A 32 -7.10 11.39 -11.37
C ALA A 32 -6.95 12.49 -10.31
N ASN A 33 -6.91 13.75 -10.75
CA ASN A 33 -7.04 14.88 -9.82
C ASN A 33 -8.46 14.87 -9.22
N PRO A 34 -8.62 15.17 -7.92
CA PRO A 34 -9.93 15.20 -7.28
C PRO A 34 -10.79 16.31 -7.86
N ASN A 35 -12.08 16.02 -8.02
CA ASN A 35 -13.09 17.00 -8.40
C ASN A 35 -13.94 17.33 -7.16
N PHE A 36 -13.74 18.51 -6.59
CA PHE A 36 -14.43 18.92 -5.36
C PHE A 36 -15.92 19.24 -5.54
N ASP A 37 -16.42 19.30 -6.78
CA ASP A 37 -17.84 19.46 -7.08
C ASP A 37 -18.59 18.11 -7.13
N ARG A 38 -17.89 16.98 -6.94
CA ARG A 38 -18.45 15.63 -6.91
C ARG A 38 -18.33 15.00 -5.54
N ASP A 39 -19.29 14.14 -5.22
CA ASP A 39 -19.23 13.34 -4.01
C ASP A 39 -18.07 12.33 -4.07
N PHE A 40 -17.44 12.13 -2.92
CA PHE A 40 -16.43 11.10 -2.75
C PHE A 40 -17.07 9.81 -2.25
N THR A 41 -16.58 8.67 -2.74
CA THR A 41 -16.93 7.35 -2.20
C THR A 41 -15.67 6.70 -1.61
N MET A 42 -15.77 6.23 -0.37
CA MET A 42 -14.70 5.51 0.31
C MET A 42 -15.06 4.03 0.44
N TYR A 43 -14.19 3.18 -0.09
CA TYR A 43 -14.25 1.74 0.09
C TYR A 43 -13.18 1.34 1.10
N ALA A 44 -13.58 0.73 2.22
CA ALA A 44 -12.66 0.28 3.25
C ALA A 44 -12.85 -1.21 3.54
N LEU A 45 -11.73 -1.90 3.75
CA LEU A 45 -11.65 -3.28 4.18
C LEU A 45 -10.82 -3.34 5.45
N THR A 46 -11.38 -3.96 6.49
CA THR A 46 -10.72 -4.16 7.79
C THR A 46 -10.47 -5.64 8.01
N GLY A 47 -9.24 -6.00 8.36
CA GLY A 47 -8.87 -7.30 8.88
C GLY A 47 -8.18 -7.17 10.24
N ASP A 48 -7.85 -8.30 10.85
CA ASP A 48 -7.37 -8.39 12.24
C ASP A 48 -6.16 -7.49 12.56
N GLU A 49 -5.28 -7.24 11.59
CA GLU A 49 -4.06 -6.45 11.77
C GLU A 49 -3.89 -5.33 10.72
N ILE A 50 -4.84 -5.16 9.80
CA ILE A 50 -4.67 -4.31 8.63
C ILE A 50 -5.98 -3.59 8.27
N ILE A 51 -5.85 -2.30 7.99
CA ILE A 51 -6.90 -1.50 7.35
C ILE A 51 -6.41 -1.14 5.95
N SER A 52 -7.23 -1.40 4.94
CA SER A 52 -7.00 -1.01 3.55
C SER A 52 -8.18 -0.18 3.06
N ALA A 53 -7.92 0.92 2.35
CA ALA A 53 -8.97 1.79 1.84
C ALA A 53 -8.62 2.37 0.47
N ILE A 54 -9.65 2.67 -0.31
CA ILE A 54 -9.57 3.36 -1.61
C ILE A 54 -10.62 4.48 -1.62
N LEU A 55 -10.19 5.68 -2.03
CA LEU A 55 -11.05 6.85 -2.21
C LEU A 55 -11.24 7.10 -3.71
N THR A 56 -12.49 7.21 -4.17
CA THR A 56 -12.84 7.41 -5.59
C THR A 56 -13.87 8.54 -5.77
N GLN A 57 -13.99 9.05 -7.01
CA GLN A 57 -14.96 10.06 -7.47
C GLN A 57 -15.31 9.87 -8.95
#